data_AF-A0A8T3KHE5-F1
#
_entry.id   AF-A0A8T3KHE5-F1
#
_cell.length_a   1.000
_cell.length_b   1.000
_cell.length_c   1.000
_cell.angle_alpha   90.00
_cell.angle_beta   90.00
_cell.angle_gamma   90.00
#
_symmetry.space_group_name_H-M   'P 1'
#
loop_
_entity.id
_entity.type
_entity.pdbx_description
1 polymer ?
#
loop_
_entity_poly.entity_id
_entity_poly.type
_entity_poly.pdbx_seq_one_letter_code
_entity_poly.pdbx_strand_id
1 'polypeptide(L)'
;MNEAIKLSQDFYYLGARKITLLGGEPTLYYQSDYRYLLTLVEELHNIGYTEIRIDTNGFFDEILLSYEKLKELCKLNFSLDGYNQETNDYLRSHGSFDVTIRNIIAALKAGFYVSITSCVHNFYVKHREKYNIVDMMKYCENLGVKSLNFHVLLKHGIPMDAWTESVLIEYNDWENILQQIRAELDRVQYKMEIRIPLQFVDLDTFNSNKSYYGFCPVKLGERVLVHPDGLIQICSAMIGSQYCIAKYHNNEIKWEEGFTNEAYDHKLNIDTPCTHRMKYIQNENIVPLCFSFKP
;
A
#
# COMPACT_ATOMS: atom_id res chain seq x y z
N MET A 1 -0.66 11.39 20.99
CA MET A 1 0.48 10.53 21.38
C MET A 1 0.04 9.38 22.28
N ASN A 2 -0.44 9.63 23.51
CA ASN A 2 -0.79 8.55 24.46
C ASN A 2 -1.80 7.54 23.91
N GLU A 3 -2.84 7.99 23.20
CA GLU A 3 -3.84 7.09 22.60
C GLU A 3 -3.23 6.19 21.52
N ALA A 4 -2.36 6.74 20.67
CA ALA A 4 -1.69 5.97 19.63
C ALA A 4 -0.73 4.92 20.22
N ILE A 5 0.01 5.29 21.28
CA ILE A 5 0.88 4.37 22.01
C ILE A 5 0.06 3.25 22.65
N LYS A 6 -1.03 3.60 23.36
CA LYS A 6 -1.91 2.61 23.99
C LYS A 6 -2.53 1.67 22.95
N LEU A 7 -3.07 2.19 21.87
CA LEU A 7 -3.64 1.36 20.80
C LEU A 7 -2.59 0.45 20.16
N SER A 8 -1.36 0.93 20.00
CA SER A 8 -0.24 0.12 19.52
C SER A 8 0.12 -0.99 20.52
N GLN A 9 0.06 -0.74 21.82
CA GLN A 9 0.20 -1.79 22.84
C GLN A 9 -0.93 -2.82 22.75
N ASP A 10 -2.18 -2.37 22.61
CA ASP A 10 -3.35 -3.25 22.46
C ASP A 10 -3.17 -4.19 21.25
N PHE A 11 -2.79 -3.67 20.09
CA PHE A 11 -2.52 -4.50 18.91
C PHE A 11 -1.29 -5.38 19.05
N TYR A 12 -0.25 -4.94 19.75
CA TYR A 12 0.90 -5.78 20.06
C TYR A 12 0.49 -7.00 20.89
N TYR A 13 -0.37 -6.82 21.90
CA TYR A 13 -0.93 -7.92 22.69
C TYR A 13 -1.82 -8.84 21.86
N LEU A 14 -2.50 -8.31 20.85
CA LEU A 14 -3.26 -9.09 19.86
C LEU A 14 -2.39 -9.81 18.82
N GLY A 15 -1.07 -9.63 18.86
CA GLY A 15 -0.11 -10.36 18.02
C GLY A 15 0.57 -9.55 16.92
N ALA A 16 0.27 -8.25 16.78
CA ALA A 16 0.93 -7.40 15.81
C ALA A 16 2.43 -7.26 16.13
N ARG A 17 3.29 -7.39 15.11
CA ARG A 17 4.76 -7.23 15.24
C ARG A 17 5.35 -6.25 14.24
N LYS A 18 4.55 -5.81 13.28
CA LYS A 18 4.91 -4.80 12.28
C LYS A 18 3.90 -3.68 12.36
N ILE A 19 4.36 -2.44 12.17
CA ILE A 19 3.50 -1.27 12.13
C ILE A 19 3.95 -0.35 11.01
N THR A 20 2.98 0.12 10.24
CA THR A 20 3.19 1.15 9.23
C THR A 20 2.45 2.40 9.65
N LEU A 21 3.18 3.50 9.79
CA LEU A 21 2.62 4.83 9.98
C LEU A 21 2.18 5.34 8.60
N LEU A 22 0.87 5.53 8.47
CA LEU A 22 0.15 5.93 7.25
C LEU A 22 -0.60 7.27 7.49
N GLY A 23 -1.28 7.75 6.44
CA GLY A 23 -2.41 8.69 6.51
C GLY A 23 -2.04 10.17 6.38
N GLY A 24 -2.82 10.90 5.56
CA GLY A 24 -2.50 12.26 5.10
C GLY A 24 -1.05 12.33 4.61
N GLU A 25 -0.21 12.92 5.46
CA GLU A 25 1.24 12.75 5.41
C GLU A 25 1.74 12.56 6.86
N PRO A 26 2.31 11.39 7.23
CA PRO A 26 2.81 11.13 8.57
C PRO A 26 3.83 12.15 9.05
N THR A 27 4.64 12.72 8.15
CA THR A 27 5.61 13.77 8.51
C THR A 27 4.96 15.12 8.81
N LEU A 28 3.67 15.30 8.49
CA LEU A 28 2.88 16.49 8.86
C LEU A 28 2.13 16.31 10.17
N TYR A 29 1.99 15.08 10.67
CA TYR A 29 1.42 14.89 12.00
C TYR A 29 2.36 15.56 13.00
N TYR A 30 1.86 16.70 13.48
CA TYR A 30 2.50 17.75 14.28
C TYR A 30 3.29 18.79 13.48
N GLN A 31 2.54 19.72 12.85
CA GLN A 31 3.01 20.89 12.09
C GLN A 31 3.99 21.83 12.82
N SER A 32 4.26 21.60 14.11
CA SER A 32 5.16 22.40 14.92
C SER A 32 6.40 21.65 15.44
N ASP A 33 6.47 20.31 15.38
CA ASP A 33 7.56 19.57 16.01
C ASP A 33 7.72 18.10 15.54
N TYR A 34 8.74 17.85 14.72
CA TYR A 34 9.10 16.49 14.26
C TYR A 34 9.50 15.55 15.41
N ARG A 35 9.82 16.05 16.62
CA ARG A 35 10.17 15.23 17.79
C ARG A 35 9.04 14.29 18.21
N TYR A 36 7.80 14.59 17.86
CA TYR A 36 6.69 13.67 18.11
C TYR A 36 6.79 12.39 17.27
N LEU A 37 7.10 12.50 15.97
CA LEU A 37 7.29 11.32 15.13
C LEU A 37 8.47 10.47 15.63
N LEU A 38 9.56 11.13 16.02
CA LEU A 38 10.71 10.46 16.63
C LEU A 38 10.31 9.72 17.91
N THR A 39 9.60 10.41 18.81
CA THR A 39 9.12 9.82 20.08
C THR A 39 8.20 8.63 19.80
N LEU A 40 7.26 8.74 18.85
CA LEU A 40 6.37 7.65 18.50
C LEU A 40 7.15 6.43 17.99
N VAL A 41 8.12 6.62 17.10
CA VAL A 41 8.96 5.53 16.58
C VAL A 41 9.74 4.85 17.70
N GLU A 42 10.32 5.63 18.62
CA GLU A 42 11.02 5.09 19.80
C GLU A 42 10.08 4.28 20.71
N GLU A 43 8.88 4.80 21.00
CA GLU A 43 7.90 4.11 21.83
C GLU A 43 7.39 2.82 21.16
N LEU A 44 7.14 2.83 19.86
CA LEU A 44 6.79 1.63 19.09
C LEU A 44 7.90 0.57 19.15
N HIS A 45 9.16 1.00 19.08
CA HIS A 45 10.29 0.10 19.25
C HIS A 45 10.33 -0.48 20.66
N ASN A 46 10.14 0.35 21.69
CA ASN A 46 10.12 -0.07 23.10
C ASN A 46 8.96 -1.04 23.41
N ILE A 47 7.82 -0.91 22.74
CA ILE A 47 6.71 -1.88 22.82
C ILE A 47 7.14 -3.25 22.26
N GLY A 48 8.10 -3.29 21.34
CA GLY A 48 8.66 -4.50 20.76
C GLY A 48 8.27 -4.73 19.30
N TYR A 49 7.79 -3.70 18.58
CA TYR A 49 7.56 -3.81 17.14
C TYR A 49 8.90 -4.05 16.42
N THR A 50 8.95 -5.13 15.64
CA THR A 50 10.16 -5.59 14.93
C THR A 50 10.37 -4.90 13.58
N GLU A 51 9.31 -4.31 13.01
CA GLU A 51 9.40 -3.50 11.80
C GLU A 51 8.48 -2.29 11.96
N ILE A 52 9.07 -1.10 11.91
CA ILE A 52 8.37 0.17 11.86
C ILE A 52 8.63 0.76 10.47
N ARG A 53 7.57 1.20 9.80
CA ARG A 53 7.65 1.80 8.47
C ARG A 53 6.88 3.12 8.47
N ILE A 54 7.40 4.12 7.77
CA ILE A 54 6.68 5.36 7.45
C ILE A 54 6.43 5.39 5.95
N ASP A 55 5.16 5.51 5.57
CA ASP A 55 4.76 5.76 4.19
C ASP A 55 4.54 7.27 4.00
N THR A 56 5.30 7.88 3.10
CA THR A 56 5.33 9.34 2.92
C THR A 56 5.20 9.71 1.44
N ASN A 57 4.63 10.87 1.16
CA ASN A 57 4.64 11.51 -0.16
C ASN A 57 5.99 12.18 -0.46
N GLY A 58 6.91 12.24 0.51
CA GLY A 58 8.24 12.81 0.35
C GLY A 58 8.34 14.31 0.59
N PHE A 59 7.28 14.99 1.05
CA PHE A 59 7.29 16.43 1.33
C PHE A 59 7.58 16.70 2.82
N PHE A 60 8.85 16.61 3.18
CA PHE A 60 9.34 16.95 4.51
C PHE A 60 10.70 17.63 4.46
N ASP A 61 11.07 18.29 5.56
CA ASP A 61 12.39 18.89 5.76
C ASP A 61 13.45 17.79 5.95
N GLU A 62 14.55 17.88 5.20
CA GLU A 62 15.67 16.93 5.26
C GLU A 62 16.28 16.83 6.67
N ILE A 63 16.06 17.80 7.57
CA ILE A 63 16.45 17.70 8.98
C ILE A 63 15.92 16.41 9.63
N LEU A 64 14.76 15.90 9.21
CA LEU A 64 14.20 14.63 9.67
C LEU A 64 15.16 13.46 9.44
N LEU A 65 15.93 13.51 8.36
CA LEU A 65 16.89 12.46 7.98
C LEU A 65 18.19 12.54 8.79
N SER A 66 18.41 13.61 9.55
CA SER A 66 19.58 13.76 10.42
C SER A 66 19.44 13.00 11.76
N TYR A 67 18.24 12.51 12.09
CA TYR A 67 17.99 11.79 13.34
C TYR A 67 18.38 10.32 13.23
N GLU A 68 19.52 9.97 13.83
CA GLU A 68 20.09 8.62 13.78
C GLU A 68 19.12 7.53 14.24
N LYS A 69 18.39 7.74 15.34
CA LYS A 69 17.40 6.78 15.82
C LYS A 69 16.29 6.51 14.81
N LEU A 70 15.86 7.50 14.04
CA LEU A 70 14.84 7.28 13.02
C LEU A 70 15.35 6.33 11.93
N LYS A 71 16.62 6.48 11.54
CA LYS A 71 17.29 5.60 10.57
C LYS A 71 17.42 4.17 11.08
N GLU A 72 17.82 4.01 12.33
CA GLU A 72 18.02 2.68 12.94
C GLU A 72 16.70 1.93 13.14
N LEU A 73 15.63 2.66 13.49
CA LEU A 73 14.38 2.06 13.93
C LEU A 73 13.31 1.96 12.84
N CYS A 74 13.44 2.72 11.73
CA CYS A 74 12.36 2.86 10.75
C CYS A 74 12.81 2.70 9.30
N LYS A 75 11.95 2.05 8.51
CA LYS A 75 12.03 2.02 7.04
C LYS A 75 11.23 3.19 6.46
N LEU A 76 11.71 3.81 5.38
CA LEU A 76 10.96 4.84 4.65
C LEU A 76 10.42 4.27 3.35
N ASN A 77 9.12 4.42 3.13
CA ASN A 77 8.45 4.04 1.89
C ASN A 77 7.90 5.30 1.23
N PHE A 78 8.49 5.68 0.10
CA PHE A 78 8.07 6.87 -0.64
C PHE A 78 6.99 6.50 -1.64
N SER A 79 6.00 7.36 -1.74
CA SER A 79 4.98 7.23 -2.76
C SER A 79 5.43 8.00 -4.01
N LEU A 80 5.68 7.28 -5.10
CA LEU A 80 6.19 7.83 -6.36
C LEU A 80 5.47 7.13 -7.53
N ASP A 81 4.63 7.87 -8.26
CA ASP A 81 3.68 7.29 -9.22
C ASP A 81 4.15 7.42 -10.68
N GLY A 82 5.38 7.91 -10.88
CA GLY A 82 6.02 7.97 -12.19
C GLY A 82 7.53 8.08 -12.08
N TYR A 83 8.23 7.74 -13.16
CA TYR A 83 9.70 7.79 -13.28
C TYR A 83 10.21 9.13 -13.81
N ASN A 84 9.30 10.06 -14.09
CA ASN A 84 9.60 11.42 -14.50
C ASN A 84 8.49 12.36 -13.99
N GLN A 85 8.76 13.66 -14.08
CA GLN A 85 7.83 14.70 -13.65
C GLN A 85 6.47 14.61 -14.34
N GLU A 86 6.45 14.40 -15.66
CA GLU A 86 5.23 14.33 -16.47
C GLU A 86 4.26 13.24 -15.97
N THR A 87 4.78 12.04 -15.71
CA THR A 87 3.97 10.88 -15.30
C THR A 87 3.60 10.93 -13.83
N ASN A 88 4.51 11.35 -12.95
CA ASN A 88 4.27 11.40 -11.52
C ASN A 88 3.31 12.53 -11.13
N ASP A 89 3.57 13.75 -11.63
CA ASP A 89 2.78 14.93 -11.24
C ASP A 89 1.38 14.91 -11.86
N TYR A 90 1.12 14.04 -12.83
CA TYR A 90 -0.22 13.83 -13.39
C TYR A 90 -1.21 13.31 -12.34
N LEU A 91 -0.76 12.36 -11.49
CA LEU A 91 -1.58 11.82 -10.41
C LEU A 91 -1.40 12.58 -9.09
N ARG A 92 -0.22 13.18 -8.91
CA ARG A 92 0.16 13.91 -7.69
C ARG A 92 0.01 15.42 -7.87
N SER A 93 0.71 16.19 -7.04
CA SER A 93 0.77 17.65 -7.16
C SER A 93 1.89 18.07 -8.11
N HIS A 94 1.69 19.21 -8.78
CA HIS A 94 2.72 19.81 -9.61
C HIS A 94 4.02 20.06 -8.84
N GLY A 95 5.16 19.68 -9.40
CA GLY A 95 6.49 19.77 -8.79
C GLY A 95 6.80 18.67 -7.78
N SER A 96 5.89 17.69 -7.59
CA SER A 96 6.07 16.65 -6.58
C SER A 96 7.20 15.68 -6.88
N PHE A 97 7.45 15.41 -8.16
CA PHE A 97 8.52 14.50 -8.58
C PHE A 97 9.88 14.97 -8.05
N ASP A 98 10.29 16.20 -8.36
CA ASP A 98 11.60 16.71 -8.00
C ASP A 98 11.83 16.76 -6.48
N VAL A 99 10.80 17.18 -5.73
CA VAL A 99 10.84 17.21 -4.25
C VAL A 99 11.01 15.79 -3.70
N THR A 100 10.21 14.84 -4.20
CA THR A 100 10.23 13.45 -3.74
C THR A 100 11.58 12.79 -4.05
N ILE A 101 12.10 12.96 -5.26
CA ILE A 101 13.39 12.40 -5.69
C ILE A 101 14.54 12.98 -4.87
N ARG A 102 14.55 14.30 -4.62
CA ARG A 102 15.56 14.92 -3.75
C ARG A 102 15.59 14.26 -2.37
N ASN A 103 14.42 14.09 -1.75
CA ASN A 103 14.32 13.49 -0.41
C ASN A 103 14.61 11.97 -0.41
N ILE A 104 14.28 11.24 -1.47
CA ILE A 104 14.70 9.84 -1.66
C ILE A 104 16.23 9.76 -1.69
N ILE A 105 16.89 10.59 -2.50
CA ILE A 105 18.35 10.63 -2.61
C ILE A 105 18.99 11.00 -1.27
N ALA A 106 18.45 11.98 -0.56
CA ALA A 106 18.91 12.37 0.76
C ALA A 106 18.79 11.21 1.77
N ALA A 107 17.66 10.51 1.79
CA ALA A 107 17.42 9.37 2.68
C ALA A 107 18.39 8.21 2.38
N LEU A 108 18.61 7.89 1.10
CA LEU A 108 19.58 6.90 0.67
C LEU A 108 21.01 7.26 1.10
N LYS A 109 21.42 8.52 0.93
CA LYS A 109 22.74 9.01 1.37
C LYS A 109 22.91 8.96 2.88
N ALA A 110 21.85 9.23 3.63
CA ALA A 110 21.83 9.11 5.09
C ALA A 110 21.86 7.65 5.57
N GLY A 111 21.62 6.68 4.68
CA GLY A 111 21.71 5.25 4.97
C GLY A 111 20.39 4.60 5.38
N PHE A 112 19.25 5.23 5.09
CA PHE A 112 17.94 4.64 5.37
C PHE A 112 17.65 3.44 4.46
N TYR A 113 16.85 2.50 4.99
CA TYR A 113 16.16 1.53 4.14
C TYR A 113 15.02 2.25 3.40
N VAL A 114 15.19 2.43 2.10
CA VAL A 114 14.23 3.15 1.25
C VAL A 114 13.50 2.18 0.33
N SER A 115 12.17 2.27 0.33
CA SER A 115 11.25 1.59 -0.57
C SER A 115 10.44 2.60 -1.36
N ILE A 116 9.88 2.17 -2.50
CA ILE A 116 8.93 2.95 -3.27
C ILE A 116 7.62 2.15 -3.40
N THR A 117 6.50 2.82 -3.19
CA THR A 117 5.19 2.37 -3.63
C THR A 117 4.74 3.22 -4.80
N SER A 118 4.36 2.57 -5.90
CA SER A 118 3.98 3.22 -7.14
C SER A 118 2.61 2.79 -7.57
N CYS A 119 1.75 3.77 -7.79
CA CYS A 119 0.42 3.58 -8.32
C CYS A 119 0.47 3.52 -9.85
N VAL A 120 0.13 2.37 -10.44
CA VAL A 120 -0.01 2.22 -11.89
C VAL A 120 -1.35 2.82 -12.30
N HIS A 121 -1.31 3.80 -13.19
CA HIS A 121 -2.48 4.52 -13.73
C HIS A 121 -2.45 4.58 -15.26
N ASN A 122 -3.58 4.90 -15.90
CA ASN A 122 -3.71 4.78 -17.35
C ASN A 122 -2.80 5.72 -18.17
N PHE A 123 -2.52 6.93 -17.66
CA PHE A 123 -1.64 7.88 -18.34
C PHE A 123 -0.26 7.25 -18.49
N TYR A 124 0.29 6.68 -17.41
CA TYR A 124 1.54 5.93 -17.42
C TYR A 124 1.58 4.74 -18.40
N VAL A 125 0.43 4.10 -18.58
CA VAL A 125 0.22 2.88 -19.37
C VAL A 125 0.04 3.17 -20.87
N LYS A 126 -0.60 4.28 -21.22
CA LYS A 126 -0.95 4.66 -22.60
C LYS A 126 -0.09 5.82 -23.15
N HIS A 127 0.78 6.40 -22.34
CA HIS A 127 1.65 7.49 -22.76
C HIS A 127 2.67 7.02 -23.78
N ARG A 128 2.72 7.72 -24.93
CA ARG A 128 3.68 7.49 -26.02
C ARG A 128 3.69 6.06 -26.59
N GLU A 129 2.54 5.39 -26.58
CA GLU A 129 2.33 4.05 -27.17
C GLU A 129 3.23 2.94 -26.61
N LYS A 130 3.83 3.14 -25.43
CA LYS A 130 4.62 2.13 -24.72
C LYS A 130 4.18 2.08 -23.26
N TYR A 131 4.04 0.87 -22.73
CA TYR A 131 3.76 0.69 -21.31
C TYR A 131 5.05 0.93 -20.52
N ASN A 132 5.16 2.07 -19.85
CA ASN A 132 6.40 2.51 -19.23
C ASN A 132 6.67 1.87 -17.85
N ILE A 133 6.08 0.70 -17.57
CA ILE A 133 6.26 -0.02 -16.30
C ILE A 133 7.70 -0.43 -16.03
N VAL A 134 8.35 -0.88 -17.10
CA VAL A 134 9.76 -1.29 -17.08
C VAL A 134 10.68 -0.09 -16.84
N ASP A 135 10.31 1.10 -17.31
CA ASP A 135 11.12 2.31 -17.09
C ASP A 135 11.12 2.71 -15.62
N MET A 136 10.00 2.55 -14.91
CA MET A 136 9.96 2.76 -13.45
C MET A 136 10.78 1.72 -12.70
N MET A 137 10.75 0.46 -13.12
CA MET A 137 11.60 -0.58 -12.53
C MET A 137 13.08 -0.23 -12.71
N LYS A 138 13.50 0.16 -13.92
CA LYS A 138 14.87 0.60 -14.21
C LYS A 138 15.26 1.85 -13.43
N TYR A 139 14.36 2.81 -13.35
CA TYR A 139 14.58 4.07 -12.63
C TYR A 139 14.80 3.81 -11.13
N CYS A 140 13.93 3.02 -10.50
CA CYS A 140 14.06 2.67 -9.08
C CYS A 140 15.33 1.84 -8.78
N GLU A 141 15.68 0.89 -9.64
CA GLU A 141 16.93 0.14 -9.52
C GLU A 141 18.15 1.06 -9.59
N ASN A 142 18.16 2.00 -10.55
CA ASN A 142 19.23 2.98 -10.69
C ASN A 142 19.32 3.96 -9.50
N LEU A 143 18.19 4.29 -8.87
CA LEU A 143 18.18 5.05 -7.62
C LEU A 143 18.81 4.25 -6.46
N GLY A 144 18.75 2.91 -6.51
CA GLY A 144 19.29 2.03 -5.46
C GLY A 144 18.33 1.80 -4.30
N VAL A 145 17.01 1.96 -4.51
CA VAL A 145 16.00 1.61 -3.51
C VAL A 145 15.95 0.09 -3.29
N LYS A 146 15.45 -0.33 -2.13
CA LYS A 146 15.44 -1.74 -1.72
C LYS A 146 14.24 -2.51 -2.23
N SER A 147 13.11 -1.84 -2.43
CA SER A 147 11.93 -2.47 -3.01
C SER A 147 11.06 -1.49 -3.79
N LEU A 148 10.42 -1.99 -4.84
CA LEU A 148 9.38 -1.33 -5.61
C LEU A 148 8.08 -2.12 -5.50
N ASN A 149 7.04 -1.47 -5.00
CA ASN A 149 5.75 -2.08 -4.72
C ASN A 149 4.65 -1.43 -5.57
N PHE A 150 4.16 -2.14 -6.58
CA PHE A 150 3.12 -1.62 -7.46
C PHE A 150 1.73 -1.78 -6.85
N HIS A 151 0.92 -0.73 -6.92
CA HIS A 151 -0.52 -0.78 -6.68
C HIS A 151 -1.23 -0.38 -7.97
N VAL A 152 -2.37 -0.98 -8.28
CA VAL A 152 -3.06 -0.72 -9.55
C VAL A 152 -4.44 -0.16 -9.26
N LEU A 153 -4.74 1.00 -9.84
CA LEU A 153 -6.10 1.55 -9.87
C LEU A 153 -6.81 0.94 -11.06
N LEU A 154 -7.42 -0.25 -10.89
CA LEU A 154 -8.30 -0.78 -11.93
C LEU A 154 -9.72 -0.25 -11.73
N LYS A 155 -10.50 -0.27 -12.81
CA LYS A 155 -11.93 -0.02 -12.76
C LYS A 155 -12.66 -1.21 -12.14
N HIS A 156 -12.83 -1.15 -10.83
CA HIS A 156 -13.40 -2.24 -10.04
C HIS A 156 -14.89 -2.10 -9.71
N GLY A 157 -15.55 -1.04 -10.18
CA GLY A 157 -16.95 -0.76 -9.84
C GLY A 157 -17.20 -0.37 -8.37
N ILE A 158 -16.16 -0.42 -7.52
CA ILE A 158 -16.19 0.15 -6.16
C ILE A 158 -16.13 1.67 -6.32
N PRO A 159 -17.06 2.43 -5.70
CA PRO A 159 -16.98 3.88 -5.67
C PRO A 159 -15.62 4.30 -5.09
N MET A 160 -14.79 4.91 -5.93
CA MET A 160 -13.60 5.64 -5.53
C MET A 160 -13.88 7.13 -5.79
N ASP A 161 -13.09 8.01 -5.17
CA ASP A 161 -13.28 9.46 -5.34
C ASP A 161 -13.36 9.83 -6.84
N ALA A 162 -14.23 10.78 -7.21
CA ALA A 162 -14.57 11.11 -8.60
C ALA A 162 -13.35 11.44 -9.50
N TRP A 163 -12.22 11.81 -8.91
CA TRP A 163 -10.93 12.03 -9.59
C TRP A 163 -10.31 10.75 -10.17
N THR A 164 -10.63 9.59 -9.61
CA THR A 164 -9.99 8.32 -9.97
C THR A 164 -10.50 7.72 -11.27
N GLU A 165 -11.71 8.06 -11.73
CA GLU A 165 -12.33 7.42 -12.90
C GLU A 165 -11.56 7.63 -14.20
N SER A 166 -10.94 8.81 -14.37
CA SER A 166 -10.17 9.16 -15.56
C SER A 166 -8.81 8.48 -15.61
N VAL A 167 -8.35 7.85 -14.52
CA VAL A 167 -7.00 7.27 -14.39
C VAL A 167 -6.98 5.75 -14.27
N LEU A 168 -8.16 5.11 -14.32
CA LEU A 168 -8.31 3.66 -14.15
C LEU A 168 -7.74 2.88 -15.33
N ILE A 169 -7.12 1.75 -15.01
CA ILE A 169 -6.61 0.78 -15.98
C ILE A 169 -7.69 -0.27 -16.26
N GLU A 170 -7.88 -0.57 -17.54
CA GLU A 170 -8.76 -1.64 -18.00
C GLU A 170 -8.09 -3.00 -17.82
N TYR A 171 -8.89 -4.06 -17.67
CA TYR A 171 -8.38 -5.43 -17.48
C TYR A 171 -7.36 -5.85 -18.55
N ASN A 172 -7.71 -5.66 -19.84
CA ASN A 172 -6.84 -6.06 -20.95
C ASN A 172 -5.52 -5.27 -20.97
N ASP A 173 -5.56 -3.99 -20.55
CA ASP A 173 -4.34 -3.19 -20.42
C ASP A 173 -3.46 -3.74 -19.30
N TRP A 174 -4.03 -4.14 -18.16
CA TRP A 174 -3.29 -4.76 -17.06
C TRP A 174 -2.65 -6.10 -17.44
N GLU A 175 -3.37 -6.95 -18.16
CA GLU A 175 -2.82 -8.22 -18.68
C GLU A 175 -1.59 -7.97 -19.59
N ASN A 176 -1.68 -7.00 -20.50
CA ASN A 176 -0.55 -6.61 -21.37
C ASN A 176 0.65 -6.08 -20.58
N ILE A 177 0.40 -5.32 -19.52
CA ILE A 177 1.44 -4.81 -18.60
C ILE A 177 2.13 -5.99 -17.89
N LEU A 178 1.35 -6.93 -17.34
CA LEU A 178 1.90 -8.10 -16.64
C LEU A 178 2.80 -8.93 -17.56
N GLN A 179 2.42 -9.13 -18.82
CA GLN A 179 3.25 -9.83 -19.80
C GLN A 179 4.59 -9.14 -20.04
N GLN A 180 4.61 -7.80 -20.12
CA GLN A 180 5.84 -7.04 -20.29
C GLN A 180 6.74 -7.09 -19.06
N ILE A 181 6.16 -7.00 -17.86
CA ILE A 181 6.90 -7.16 -16.60
C ILE A 181 7.54 -8.55 -16.55
N ARG A 182 6.78 -9.62 -16.82
CA ARG A 182 7.30 -10.99 -16.85
C ARG A 182 8.44 -11.12 -17.84
N ALA A 183 8.24 -10.66 -19.07
CA ALA A 183 9.27 -10.71 -20.10
C ALA A 183 10.55 -9.94 -19.69
N GLU A 184 10.44 -8.84 -18.95
CA GLU A 184 11.61 -8.12 -18.42
C GLU A 184 12.30 -8.90 -17.30
N LEU A 185 11.54 -9.44 -16.35
CA LEU A 185 12.07 -10.20 -15.22
C LEU A 185 12.74 -11.51 -15.66
N ASP A 186 12.32 -12.11 -16.78
CA ASP A 186 12.99 -13.27 -17.39
C ASP A 186 14.37 -12.90 -17.98
N ARG A 187 14.59 -11.63 -18.31
CA ARG A 187 15.82 -11.12 -18.95
C ARG A 187 16.76 -10.40 -18.00
N VAL A 188 16.22 -9.77 -16.96
CA VAL A 188 16.95 -8.87 -16.07
C VAL A 188 16.72 -9.26 -14.63
N GLN A 189 17.81 -9.54 -13.92
CA GLN A 189 17.79 -9.72 -12.47
C GLN A 189 18.00 -8.38 -11.77
N TYR A 190 16.94 -7.87 -11.14
CA TYR A 190 16.97 -6.67 -10.31
C TYR A 190 17.54 -6.97 -8.92
N LYS A 191 18.25 -6.02 -8.31
CA LYS A 191 18.71 -6.16 -6.91
C LYS A 191 17.61 -5.81 -5.92
N MET A 192 16.72 -4.90 -6.31
CA MET A 192 15.56 -4.54 -5.50
C MET A 192 14.47 -5.62 -5.54
N GLU A 193 13.70 -5.75 -4.46
CA GLU A 193 12.48 -6.57 -4.44
C GLU A 193 11.38 -5.86 -5.25
N ILE A 194 10.75 -6.58 -6.18
CA ILE A 194 9.67 -6.02 -7.01
C ILE A 194 8.37 -6.77 -6.69
N ARG A 195 7.39 -6.06 -6.14
CA ARG A 195 6.09 -6.64 -5.76
C ARG A 195 5.01 -6.19 -6.73
N ILE A 196 4.47 -7.14 -7.50
CA ILE A 196 3.48 -6.88 -8.55
C ILE A 196 2.15 -7.53 -8.18
N PRO A 197 1.03 -6.80 -8.18
CA PRO A 197 -0.26 -7.38 -7.86
C PRO A 197 -0.81 -8.17 -9.04
N LEU A 198 -1.14 -9.45 -8.86
CA LEU A 198 -1.66 -10.27 -9.96
C LEU A 198 -3.06 -9.81 -10.41
N GLN A 199 -3.89 -9.38 -9.46
CA GLN A 199 -5.27 -8.88 -9.64
C GLN A 199 -6.27 -9.93 -10.15
N PHE A 200 -5.98 -10.73 -11.17
CA PHE A 200 -6.93 -11.67 -11.74
C PHE A 200 -6.27 -12.95 -12.23
N VAL A 201 -7.06 -14.01 -12.33
CA VAL A 201 -6.74 -15.28 -13.00
C VAL A 201 -8.01 -15.82 -13.66
N ASP A 202 -7.87 -16.80 -14.56
CA ASP A 202 -9.02 -17.56 -15.03
C ASP A 202 -9.53 -18.55 -13.96
N LEU A 203 -10.72 -19.11 -14.20
CA LEU A 203 -11.39 -20.01 -13.28
C LEU A 203 -10.63 -21.33 -13.05
N ASP A 204 -10.00 -21.88 -14.08
CA ASP A 204 -9.26 -23.13 -13.98
C ASP A 204 -7.98 -22.94 -13.14
N THR A 205 -7.26 -21.84 -13.37
CA THR A 205 -6.11 -21.41 -12.60
C THR A 205 -6.49 -21.21 -11.13
N PHE A 206 -7.58 -20.49 -10.84
CA PHE A 206 -8.06 -20.34 -9.47
C PHE A 206 -8.37 -21.70 -8.81
N ASN A 207 -9.09 -22.57 -9.52
CA ASN A 207 -9.47 -23.89 -9.02
C ASN A 207 -8.29 -24.82 -8.81
N SER A 208 -7.20 -24.65 -9.57
CA SER A 208 -5.97 -25.45 -9.43
C SER A 208 -5.28 -25.26 -8.07
N ASN A 209 -5.39 -24.07 -7.46
CA ASN A 209 -4.82 -23.78 -6.15
C ASN A 209 -5.60 -22.69 -5.40
N LYS A 210 -6.79 -23.05 -4.92
CA LYS A 210 -7.67 -22.11 -4.20
C LYS A 210 -7.01 -21.51 -2.96
N SER A 211 -6.20 -22.27 -2.23
CA SER A 211 -5.53 -21.75 -1.02
C SER A 211 -4.54 -20.63 -1.30
N TYR A 212 -3.88 -20.69 -2.47
CA TYR A 212 -2.93 -19.66 -2.89
C TYR A 212 -3.63 -18.43 -3.45
N TYR A 213 -4.56 -18.63 -4.40
CA TYR A 213 -5.26 -17.54 -5.06
C TYR A 213 -6.40 -16.94 -4.20
N GLY A 214 -6.94 -17.70 -3.24
CA GLY A 214 -7.97 -17.29 -2.30
C GLY A 214 -7.49 -16.38 -1.17
N PHE A 215 -6.25 -15.92 -1.23
CA PHE A 215 -5.64 -14.97 -0.29
C PHE A 215 -6.57 -13.80 0.03
N CYS A 216 -6.83 -13.58 1.32
CA CYS A 216 -7.68 -12.50 1.79
C CYS A 216 -7.25 -12.07 3.19
N PRO A 217 -6.82 -10.82 3.39
CA PRO A 217 -6.40 -10.35 4.71
C PRO A 217 -7.48 -10.48 5.79
N VAL A 218 -8.77 -10.35 5.42
CA VAL A 218 -9.91 -10.53 6.34
C VAL A 218 -9.98 -11.97 6.87
N LYS A 219 -9.72 -12.97 6.01
CA LYS A 219 -9.74 -14.39 6.40
C LYS A 219 -8.49 -14.79 7.15
N LEU A 220 -7.34 -14.21 6.78
CA LEU A 220 -6.05 -14.50 7.39
C LEU A 220 -5.88 -13.81 8.75
N GLY A 221 -6.58 -12.69 9.00
CA GLY A 221 -6.40 -11.89 10.21
C GLY A 221 -5.00 -11.30 10.35
N GLU A 222 -4.27 -11.15 9.24
CA GLU A 222 -2.83 -10.83 9.26
C GLU A 222 -2.50 -9.34 9.43
N ARG A 223 -3.51 -8.46 9.33
CA ARG A 223 -3.35 -7.01 9.44
C ARG A 223 -4.65 -6.32 9.81
N VAL A 224 -4.52 -5.08 10.27
CA VAL A 224 -5.60 -4.11 10.43
C VAL A 224 -5.16 -2.75 9.90
N LEU A 225 -6.14 -1.92 9.53
CA LEU A 225 -6.01 -0.52 9.18
C LEU A 225 -6.75 0.27 10.25
N VAL A 226 -6.05 1.18 10.92
CA VAL A 226 -6.63 2.04 11.94
C VAL A 226 -6.73 3.45 11.36
N HIS A 227 -7.94 3.99 11.30
CA HIS A 227 -8.21 5.31 10.76
C HIS A 227 -8.16 6.39 11.86
N PRO A 228 -7.93 7.67 11.50
CA PRO A 228 -7.85 8.77 12.48
C PRO A 228 -9.13 8.98 13.30
N ASP A 229 -10.29 8.57 12.78
CA ASP A 229 -11.59 8.63 13.45
C ASP A 229 -11.87 7.40 14.34
N GLY A 230 -10.91 6.49 14.46
CA GLY A 230 -11.00 5.28 15.26
C GLY A 230 -11.65 4.09 14.55
N LEU A 231 -12.05 4.19 13.27
CA LEU A 231 -12.49 3.01 12.52
C LEU A 231 -11.32 2.02 12.37
N ILE A 232 -11.58 0.73 12.61
CA ILE A 232 -10.62 -0.36 12.41
C ILE A 232 -11.15 -1.26 11.30
N GLN A 233 -10.40 -1.34 10.20
CA GLN A 233 -10.72 -2.12 9.01
C GLN A 233 -9.65 -3.18 8.75
N ILE A 234 -9.90 -4.15 7.89
CA ILE A 234 -8.89 -5.11 7.40
C ILE A 234 -8.81 -5.05 5.87
N CYS A 235 -9.97 -4.99 5.22
CA CYS A 235 -10.11 -5.00 3.78
C CYS A 235 -9.82 -3.62 3.16
N SER A 236 -8.81 -3.53 2.29
CA SER A 236 -8.49 -2.27 1.59
C SER A 236 -9.62 -1.75 0.70
N ALA A 237 -10.57 -2.61 0.31
CA ALA A 237 -11.75 -2.20 -0.46
C ALA A 237 -12.76 -1.39 0.37
N MET A 238 -12.67 -1.44 1.70
CA MET A 238 -13.58 -0.74 2.61
C MET A 238 -13.08 0.65 3.01
N ILE A 239 -11.86 1.03 2.61
CA ILE A 239 -11.29 2.35 2.87
C ILE A 239 -12.26 3.42 2.33
N GLY A 240 -12.62 4.39 3.18
CA GLY A 240 -13.58 5.44 2.86
C GLY A 240 -15.05 5.07 3.10
N SER A 241 -15.35 3.82 3.47
CA SER A 241 -16.68 3.39 3.89
C SER A 241 -16.83 3.39 5.42
N GLN A 242 -18.05 3.19 5.90
CA GLN A 242 -18.37 3.05 7.34
C GLN A 242 -18.27 1.59 7.84
N TYR A 243 -18.05 0.62 6.96
CA TYR A 243 -17.92 -0.80 7.34
C TYR A 243 -16.59 -1.00 8.06
N CYS A 244 -16.59 -1.76 9.16
CA CYS A 244 -15.39 -1.96 9.99
C CYS A 244 -15.45 -3.29 10.72
N ILE A 245 -14.31 -3.79 11.22
CA ILE A 245 -14.29 -4.95 12.11
C ILE A 245 -14.45 -4.52 13.58
N ALA A 246 -14.00 -3.30 13.90
CA ALA A 246 -14.07 -2.71 15.22
C ALA A 246 -13.97 -1.18 15.15
N LYS A 247 -14.23 -0.53 16.28
CA LYS A 247 -14.00 0.91 16.50
C LYS A 247 -13.16 1.10 17.75
N TYR A 248 -12.18 1.98 17.69
CA TYR A 248 -11.44 2.45 18.83
C TYR A 248 -12.05 3.74 19.36
N HIS A 249 -12.56 3.71 20.60
CA HIS A 249 -13.15 4.87 21.25
C HIS A 249 -13.06 4.72 22.76
N ASN A 250 -12.87 5.83 23.50
CA ASN A 250 -12.66 5.82 24.95
C ASN A 250 -11.54 4.89 25.41
N ASN A 251 -10.46 4.81 24.63
CA ASN A 251 -9.31 3.94 24.91
C ASN A 251 -9.62 2.43 24.96
N GLU A 252 -10.62 1.99 24.18
CA GLU A 252 -11.03 0.59 24.08
C GLU A 252 -11.35 0.23 22.62
N ILE A 253 -11.03 -1.01 22.24
CA ILE A 253 -11.46 -1.60 20.97
C ILE A 253 -12.83 -2.24 21.17
N LYS A 254 -13.83 -1.79 20.40
CA LYS A 254 -15.18 -2.34 20.39
C LYS A 254 -15.45 -3.02 19.06
N TRP A 255 -15.65 -4.33 19.09
CA TRP A 255 -15.95 -5.13 17.91
C TRP A 255 -17.33 -4.81 17.34
N GLU A 256 -17.43 -4.76 16.02
CA GLU A 256 -18.71 -4.59 15.32
C GLU A 256 -19.35 -5.97 15.12
N GLU A 257 -20.57 -6.18 15.61
CA GLU A 257 -21.28 -7.47 15.49
C GLU A 257 -22.45 -7.40 14.50
N GLY A 258 -22.79 -6.20 14.01
CA GLY A 258 -23.92 -5.98 13.11
C GLY A 258 -23.60 -6.16 11.62
N PHE A 259 -24.58 -5.82 10.78
CA PHE A 259 -24.46 -5.85 9.31
C PHE A 259 -23.44 -4.84 8.75
N THR A 260 -22.96 -3.91 9.58
CA THR A 260 -21.86 -2.99 9.27
C THR A 260 -20.48 -3.61 9.49
N ASN A 261 -20.41 -4.87 9.93
CA ASN A 261 -19.15 -5.60 10.01
C ASN A 261 -18.62 -5.89 8.60
N GLU A 262 -17.39 -5.47 8.27
CA GLU A 262 -16.80 -5.71 6.95
C GLU A 262 -16.59 -7.20 6.60
N ALA A 263 -16.53 -8.07 7.62
CA ALA A 263 -16.43 -9.51 7.47
C ALA A 263 -17.77 -10.19 7.21
N TYR A 264 -18.92 -9.49 7.32
CA TYR A 264 -20.26 -10.09 7.24
C TYR A 264 -20.49 -10.91 5.97
N ASP A 265 -20.08 -10.40 4.80
CA ASP A 265 -20.24 -11.09 3.52
C ASP A 265 -19.13 -12.12 3.23
N HIS A 266 -18.10 -12.22 4.08
CA HIS A 266 -16.99 -13.13 3.85
C HIS A 266 -17.33 -14.55 4.30
N LYS A 267 -17.10 -15.51 3.41
CA LYS A 267 -17.07 -16.92 3.78
C LYS A 267 -15.71 -17.24 4.40
N LEU A 268 -15.57 -17.03 5.71
CA LEU A 268 -14.28 -17.03 6.42
C LEU A 268 -13.49 -18.34 6.35
N ASN A 269 -14.20 -19.48 6.33
CA ASN A 269 -13.59 -20.81 6.41
C ASN A 269 -13.34 -21.49 5.05
N ILE A 270 -13.51 -20.75 3.95
CA ILE A 270 -13.28 -21.31 2.61
C ILE A 270 -12.51 -20.33 1.74
N ASP A 271 -11.68 -20.88 0.87
CA ASP A 271 -11.00 -20.12 -0.16
C ASP A 271 -11.99 -19.72 -1.24
N THR A 272 -12.14 -18.42 -1.43
CA THR A 272 -13.04 -17.82 -2.41
C THR A 272 -12.26 -16.80 -3.22
N PRO A 273 -12.74 -16.46 -4.42
CA PRO A 273 -12.37 -15.20 -5.05
C PRO A 273 -12.61 -14.02 -4.11
N CYS A 274 -12.06 -12.86 -4.44
CA CYS A 274 -12.20 -11.66 -3.63
C CYS A 274 -13.67 -11.26 -3.45
N THR A 275 -14.19 -11.38 -2.23
CA THR A 275 -15.60 -11.13 -1.88
C THR A 275 -16.12 -9.80 -2.41
N HIS A 276 -15.36 -8.71 -2.21
CA HIS A 276 -15.80 -7.38 -2.61
C HIS A 276 -15.71 -7.13 -4.11
N ARG A 277 -14.68 -7.68 -4.78
CA ARG A 277 -14.51 -7.48 -6.23
C ARG A 277 -15.49 -8.31 -7.04
N MET A 278 -15.85 -9.50 -6.56
CA MET A 278 -16.84 -10.37 -7.20
C MET A 278 -18.21 -9.70 -7.39
N LYS A 279 -18.57 -8.71 -6.56
CA LYS A 279 -19.83 -7.97 -6.68
C LYS A 279 -19.94 -7.15 -7.97
N TYR A 280 -18.81 -6.85 -8.62
CA TYR A 280 -18.75 -5.92 -9.75
C TYR A 280 -18.24 -6.57 -11.05
N ILE A 281 -17.89 -7.86 -11.02
CA ILE A 281 -17.42 -8.58 -12.20
C ILE A 281 -18.56 -9.39 -12.80
N GLN A 282 -18.83 -9.12 -14.08
CA GLN A 282 -19.89 -9.77 -14.85
C GLN A 282 -19.39 -10.91 -15.73
N ASN A 283 -18.08 -11.09 -15.90
CA ASN A 283 -17.50 -12.13 -16.74
C ASN A 283 -17.15 -13.37 -15.90
N GLU A 284 -17.85 -14.49 -16.15
CA GLU A 284 -17.70 -15.75 -15.42
C GLU A 284 -16.31 -16.41 -15.58
N ASN A 285 -15.56 -16.06 -16.63
CA ASN A 285 -14.24 -16.62 -16.88
C ASN A 285 -13.11 -15.87 -16.17
N ILE A 286 -13.40 -14.72 -15.54
CA ILE A 286 -12.39 -13.89 -14.85
C ILE A 286 -12.64 -13.96 -13.35
N VAL A 287 -11.64 -14.42 -12.62
CA VAL A 287 -11.67 -14.52 -11.16
C VAL A 287 -10.82 -13.40 -10.54
N PRO A 288 -11.43 -12.45 -9.80
CA PRO A 288 -10.69 -11.42 -9.10
C PRO A 288 -10.01 -11.96 -7.85
N LEU A 289 -8.72 -11.65 -7.73
CA LEU A 289 -7.91 -11.89 -6.55
C LEU A 289 -7.99 -10.72 -5.58
N CYS A 290 -7.43 -10.82 -4.38
CA CYS A 290 -7.35 -9.66 -3.49
C CYS A 290 -6.46 -8.56 -4.09
N PHE A 291 -6.80 -7.28 -3.88
CA PHE A 291 -5.96 -6.12 -4.25
C PHE A 291 -4.53 -6.20 -3.67
N SER A 292 -4.41 -6.87 -2.52
CA SER A 292 -3.15 -7.06 -1.81
C SER A 292 -2.43 -8.35 -2.18
N PHE A 293 -3.00 -9.19 -3.04
CA PHE A 293 -2.35 -10.40 -3.50
C PHE A 293 -1.24 -10.06 -4.49
N LYS A 294 0.00 -10.26 -4.05
CA LYS A 294 1.23 -10.04 -4.81
C LYS A 294 2.06 -11.31 -4.69
N PRO A 295 1.97 -12.22 -5.67
CA PRO A 295 2.74 -13.46 -5.68
C PRO A 295 4.24 -13.20 -5.78
#